data_AF-A0A368KCR8-F1
#
_entry.id   AF-A0A368KCR8-F1
#
_cell.length_a   1.000
_cell.length_b   1.000
_cell.length_c   1.000
_cell.angle_alpha   90.00
_cell.angle_beta   90.00
_cell.angle_gamma   90.00
#
_symmetry.space_group_name_H-M   'P 1'
#
loop_
_entity.id
_entity.type
_entity.pdbx_description
1 polymer ?
#
loop_
_entity_poly.entity_id
_entity_poly.type
_entity_poly.pdbx_seq_one_letter_code
_entity_poly.pdbx_strand_id
1 'polypeptide(L)'
;MAKSDHTAVARDAARLPTNPLSRPYWTLAEADFGQHEAATLAGITIAIRALARVLANSEAFRDLHANSQSDAIEPGCSPLDAPTTEGLFAALYFLSEQAEQLSQLPIPARSI
;
A
#
# COMPACT_ATOMS: atom_id res chain seq x y z
N MET A 1 -39.89 -43.25 -2.74
CA MET A 1 -38.57 -42.85 -2.20
C MET A 1 -37.87 -42.04 -3.26
N ALA A 2 -37.59 -40.76 -3.00
CA ALA A 2 -36.82 -39.90 -3.90
C ALA A 2 -35.32 -40.16 -3.70
N LYS A 3 -34.55 -40.32 -4.79
CA LYS A 3 -33.09 -40.43 -4.75
C LYS A 3 -32.51 -39.03 -4.58
N SER A 4 -31.72 -38.82 -3.53
CA SER A 4 -30.92 -37.60 -3.37
C SER A 4 -29.72 -37.67 -4.32
N ASP A 5 -29.63 -36.71 -5.24
CA ASP A 5 -28.46 -36.50 -6.08
C ASP A 5 -27.31 -35.96 -5.22
N HIS A 6 -26.31 -36.81 -4.96
CA HIS A 6 -25.08 -36.45 -4.25
C HIS A 6 -24.00 -35.85 -5.18
N THR A 7 -24.39 -35.45 -6.40
CA THR A 7 -23.52 -34.81 -7.40
C THR A 7 -23.80 -33.32 -7.56
N ALA A 8 -24.36 -32.67 -6.53
CA ALA A 8 -24.31 -31.21 -6.45
C ALA A 8 -22.85 -30.82 -6.21
N VAL A 9 -22.13 -30.53 -7.29
CA VAL A 9 -20.83 -29.84 -7.25
C VAL A 9 -21.05 -28.62 -6.37
N ALA A 10 -20.48 -28.64 -5.17
CA ALA A 10 -20.34 -27.44 -4.37
C ALA A 10 -19.53 -26.49 -5.25
N ARG A 11 -20.22 -25.52 -5.86
CA ARG A 11 -19.58 -24.31 -6.34
C ARG A 11 -18.99 -23.69 -5.10
N ASP A 12 -17.77 -24.07 -4.80
CA ASP A 12 -16.90 -23.35 -3.90
C ASP A 12 -16.64 -22.03 -4.62
N ALA A 13 -17.62 -21.13 -4.48
CA ALA A 13 -17.47 -19.74 -4.83
C ALA A 13 -16.36 -19.26 -3.92
N ALA A 14 -15.13 -19.31 -4.45
CA ALA A 14 -13.90 -18.89 -3.79
C ALA A 14 -14.24 -17.64 -2.99
N ARG A 15 -14.31 -17.77 -1.67
CA ARG A 15 -14.63 -16.66 -0.78
C ARG A 15 -13.52 -15.66 -0.96
N LEU A 16 -13.76 -14.66 -1.81
CA LEU A 16 -12.86 -13.53 -2.00
C LEU A 16 -12.54 -13.03 -0.59
N PRO A 17 -11.26 -12.91 -0.22
CA PRO A 17 -10.92 -12.45 1.11
C PRO A 17 -11.61 -11.09 1.31
N THR A 18 -12.17 -10.86 2.49
CA THR A 18 -12.90 -9.63 2.82
C THR A 18 -12.12 -8.81 3.83
N ASN A 19 -12.16 -7.49 3.70
CA ASN A 19 -11.57 -6.58 4.67
C ASN A 19 -12.38 -6.58 5.99
N PRO A 20 -11.90 -5.96 7.08
CA PRO A 20 -12.60 -5.91 8.37
C PRO A 20 -14.00 -5.26 8.33
N LEU A 21 -14.34 -4.56 7.25
CA LEU A 21 -15.66 -3.99 6.98
C LEU A 21 -16.54 -4.91 6.13
N SER A 22 -16.19 -6.21 6.04
CA SER A 22 -16.89 -7.25 5.28
C SER A 22 -17.04 -6.96 3.77
N ARG A 23 -16.18 -6.09 3.22
CA ARG A 23 -16.12 -5.84 1.77
C ARG A 23 -15.10 -6.75 1.13
N PRO A 24 -15.36 -7.36 -0.03
CA PRO A 24 -14.32 -8.11 -0.73
C PRO A 24 -13.11 -7.20 -0.95
N TYR A 25 -11.90 -7.70 -0.67
CA TYR A 25 -10.70 -7.04 -1.17
C TYR A 25 -10.90 -6.93 -2.68
N TRP A 26 -10.80 -5.71 -3.21
CA TRP A 26 -10.81 -5.51 -4.66
C TRP A 26 -9.70 -6.37 -5.24
N THR A 27 -10.06 -7.52 -5.81
CA THR A 27 -9.10 -8.34 -6.53
C THR A 27 -8.84 -7.62 -7.83
N LEU A 28 -7.59 -7.19 -8.02
CA LEU A 28 -7.07 -6.55 -9.23
C LEU A 28 -7.43 -7.27 -10.54
N ALA A 29 -7.89 -8.53 -10.45
CA ALA A 29 -8.35 -9.37 -11.56
C ALA A 29 -9.67 -8.91 -12.21
N GLU A 30 -10.49 -8.10 -11.54
CA GLU A 30 -11.82 -7.68 -12.04
C GLU A 30 -11.89 -6.21 -12.48
N ALA A 31 -10.79 -5.46 -12.32
CA ALA A 31 -10.74 -4.04 -12.67
C ALA A 31 -10.43 -3.87 -14.16
N ASP A 32 -11.20 -3.00 -14.82
CA ASP A 32 -10.89 -2.52 -16.17
C ASP A 32 -9.47 -1.91 -16.19
N PHE A 33 -8.72 -2.03 -17.29
CA PHE A 33 -7.29 -1.68 -17.33
C PHE A 33 -7.00 -0.27 -16.78
N GLY A 34 -7.84 0.72 -17.12
CA GLY A 34 -7.70 2.08 -16.58
C GLY A 34 -8.07 2.25 -15.10
N GLN A 35 -8.94 1.39 -14.54
CA GLN A 35 -9.23 1.37 -13.10
C GLN A 35 -8.08 0.76 -12.31
N HIS A 36 -7.40 -0.23 -12.90
CA HIS A 36 -6.21 -0.86 -12.34
C HIS A 36 -5.04 0.13 -12.22
N GLU A 37 -4.78 0.90 -13.27
CA GLU A 37 -3.73 1.95 -13.28
C GLU A 37 -4.02 3.04 -12.24
N ALA A 38 -5.26 3.53 -12.19
CA ALA A 38 -5.66 4.55 -11.22
C ALA A 38 -5.53 4.04 -9.76
N ALA A 39 -5.94 2.80 -9.49
CA ALA A 39 -5.77 2.18 -8.18
C ALA A 39 -4.29 1.97 -7.82
N THR A 40 -3.47 1.60 -8.79
CA THR A 40 -2.02 1.43 -8.62
C THR A 40 -1.35 2.76 -8.30
N LEU A 41 -1.66 3.82 -9.05
CA LEU A 41 -1.14 5.17 -8.81
C LEU A 41 -1.57 5.71 -7.43
N ALA A 42 -2.82 5.45 -7.02
CA ALA A 42 -3.30 5.80 -5.68
C ALA A 42 -2.53 5.05 -4.60
N GLY A 43 -2.28 3.74 -4.79
CA GLY A 43 -1.47 2.92 -3.89
C GLY A 43 -0.04 3.43 -3.75
N ILE A 44 0.62 3.74 -4.86
CA ILE A 44 1.97 4.32 -4.87
C ILE A 44 2.00 5.67 -4.16
N THR A 45 1.01 6.54 -4.41
CA THR A 45 0.91 7.85 -3.73
C THR A 45 0.76 7.70 -2.22
N ILE A 46 -0.04 6.73 -1.76
CA ILE A 46 -0.20 6.42 -0.33
C ILE A 46 1.12 5.94 0.25
N ALA A 47 1.82 5.03 -0.44
CA ALA A 47 3.12 4.53 0.00
C ALA A 47 4.15 5.66 0.14
N ILE A 48 4.29 6.53 -0.87
CA ILE A 48 5.19 7.69 -0.82
C ILE A 48 4.91 8.57 0.41
N ARG A 49 3.63 8.90 0.65
CA ARG A 49 3.24 9.73 1.80
C ARG A 49 3.54 9.05 3.14
N ALA A 50 3.34 7.73 3.23
CA ALA A 50 3.63 6.98 4.44
C ALA A 50 5.14 6.96 4.75
N LEU A 51 5.97 6.67 3.75
CA LEU A 51 7.43 6.64 3.91
C LEU A 51 7.99 8.03 4.26
N ALA A 52 7.50 9.08 3.61
CA ALA A 52 7.90 10.46 3.93
C ALA A 52 7.58 10.84 5.39
N ARG A 53 6.42 10.43 5.91
CA ARG A 53 6.05 10.65 7.32
C ARG A 53 6.96 9.87 8.28
N VAL A 54 7.30 8.64 7.94
CA VAL A 54 8.20 7.82 8.74
C VAL A 54 9.59 8.48 8.83
N LEU A 55 10.13 8.94 7.70
CA LEU A 55 11.40 9.67 7.66
C LEU A 55 11.34 10.98 8.45
N ALA A 56 10.31 11.79 8.24
CA ALA A 56 10.13 13.06 8.95
C ALA A 56 9.99 12.87 10.47
N ASN A 57 9.28 11.83 10.91
CA ASN A 57 9.18 11.50 12.33
C ASN A 57 10.53 11.07 12.91
N SER A 58 11.30 10.28 12.15
CA SER A 58 12.63 9.88 12.58
C SER A 58 13.60 11.06 12.69
N GLU A 59 13.49 12.05 11.80
CA GLU A 59 14.28 13.28 11.85
C GLU A 59 13.86 14.17 13.02
N ALA A 60 12.56 14.42 13.18
CA ALA A 60 12.01 15.18 14.30
C ALA A 60 12.41 14.58 15.66
N PHE A 61 12.48 13.24 15.76
CA PHE A 61 12.97 12.59 16.97
C PHE A 61 14.45 12.91 17.25
N ARG A 62 15.30 12.87 16.22
CA ARG A 62 16.73 13.24 16.35
C ARG A 62 16.88 14.69 16.78
N ASP A 63 16.11 15.60 16.19
CA ASP A 63 16.14 17.03 16.50
C ASP A 63 15.67 17.30 17.93
N LEU A 64 14.60 16.64 18.38
CA LEU A 64 14.11 16.76 19.74
C LEU A 64 15.16 16.29 20.75
N HIS A 65 15.82 15.15 20.53
CA HIS A 65 16.84 14.65 21.43
C HIS A 65 18.19 15.40 21.36
N ALA A 66 18.54 15.98 20.21
CA ALA A 66 19.72 16.83 20.10
C ALA A 66 19.56 18.15 20.88
N ASN A 67 18.33 18.67 20.95
CA ASN A 67 18.03 19.96 21.58
C ASN A 67 17.49 19.85 23.02
N SER A 68 16.99 18.68 23.42
CA SER A 68 16.46 18.42 24.76
C SER A 68 17.50 17.69 25.60
N GLN A 69 17.87 18.22 26.77
CA GLN A 69 18.74 17.55 27.75
C GLN A 69 18.10 16.32 28.44
N SER A 70 17.10 15.71 27.80
CA SER A 70 16.36 14.58 28.36
C SER A 70 16.92 13.27 27.79
N ASP A 71 17.68 12.55 28.62
CA ASP A 71 18.21 11.21 28.32
C ASP A 71 17.11 10.12 28.32
N ALA A 72 15.87 10.48 28.66
CA ALA A 72 14.76 9.54 28.68
C ALA A 72 14.17 9.37 27.27
N ILE A 73 14.68 8.38 26.53
CA ILE A 73 14.04 7.89 25.30
C ILE A 73 12.87 7.00 25.70
N GLU A 74 11.64 7.36 25.31
CA GLU A 74 10.50 6.46 25.49
C GLU A 74 10.71 5.14 24.70
N PRO A 75 10.43 3.97 25.31
CA PRO A 75 10.57 2.69 24.63
C PRO A 75 9.73 2.64 23.35
N GLY A 76 10.37 2.33 22.22
CA GLY A 76 9.71 2.25 20.91
C GLY A 76 9.81 3.52 20.06
N CYS A 77 10.39 4.60 20.58
CA CYS A 77 10.56 5.86 19.85
C CYS A 77 11.99 6.06 19.30
N SER A 78 12.75 4.99 19.00
CA SER A 78 14.10 5.17 18.44
C SER A 78 14.04 5.78 17.04
N PRO A 79 14.97 6.69 16.68
CA PRO A 79 15.10 7.07 15.28
C PRO A 79 15.53 5.85 14.48
N LEU A 80 15.16 5.83 13.20
CA LEU A 80 15.58 4.80 12.27
C LEU A 80 17.11 4.76 12.20
N ASP A 81 17.70 3.58 12.07
CA ASP A 81 19.13 3.49 11.81
C ASP A 81 19.48 3.98 10.40
N ALA A 82 20.77 4.21 10.15
CA ALA A 82 21.23 4.72 8.85
C ALA A 82 20.87 3.77 7.68
N PRO A 83 21.07 2.44 7.78
CA PRO A 83 20.70 1.52 6.70
C PRO A 83 19.20 1.53 6.38
N THR A 84 18.33 1.59 7.41
CA THR A 84 16.88 1.67 7.16
C THR A 84 16.51 2.98 6.51
N THR A 85 17.11 4.09 6.95
CA THR A 85 16.87 5.41 6.36
C THR A 85 17.26 5.44 4.88
N GLU A 86 18.44 4.93 4.53
CA GLU A 86 18.90 4.81 3.13
C GLU A 86 17.97 3.93 2.29
N GLY A 87 17.54 2.79 2.83
CA GLY A 87 16.59 1.90 2.17
C GLY A 87 15.23 2.57 1.89
N LEU A 88 14.74 3.39 2.81
CA LEU A 88 13.51 4.15 2.63
C LEU A 88 13.65 5.27 1.57
N PHE A 89 14.82 5.92 1.48
CA PHE A 89 15.10 6.86 0.40
C PHE A 89 15.14 6.16 -0.96
N ALA A 90 15.77 4.99 -1.06
CA ALA A 90 15.76 4.20 -2.28
C ALA A 90 14.33 3.77 -2.67
N ALA A 91 13.52 3.34 -1.70
CA ALA A 91 12.11 3.01 -1.93
C ALA A 91 11.32 4.23 -2.44
N LEU A 92 11.52 5.41 -1.84
CA LEU A 92 10.91 6.65 -2.32
C LEU A 92 11.30 6.99 -3.75
N TYR A 93 12.58 6.83 -4.11
CA TYR A 93 13.07 7.04 -5.46
C TYR A 93 12.32 6.15 -6.47
N PHE A 94 12.33 4.83 -6.25
CA PHE A 94 11.68 3.89 -7.18
C PHE A 94 10.16 4.08 -7.25
N LEU A 95 9.50 4.34 -6.12
CA LEU A 95 8.06 4.61 -6.11
C LEU A 95 7.72 5.89 -6.88
N SER A 96 8.57 6.92 -6.80
CA SER A 96 8.39 8.16 -7.54
C SER A 96 8.57 7.96 -9.04
N GLU A 97 9.59 7.21 -9.46
CA GLU A 97 9.78 6.83 -10.87
C GLU A 97 8.58 6.03 -11.40
N GLN A 98 8.07 5.08 -10.62
CA GLN A 98 6.88 4.30 -11.00
C GLN A 98 5.62 5.17 -11.10
N ALA A 99 5.42 6.10 -10.17
CA ALA A 99 4.31 7.05 -10.23
C ALA A 99 4.37 7.92 -11.50
N GLU A 100 5.56 8.40 -11.84
CA GLU A 100 5.78 9.22 -13.03
C GLU A 100 5.51 8.43 -14.32
N GLN A 101 6.03 7.21 -14.43
CA GLN A 101 5.77 6.30 -15.55
C GLN A 101 4.28 6.04 -15.75
N LEU A 102 3.55 5.75 -14.67
CA LEU A 102 2.10 5.51 -14.75
C LEU A 102 1.31 6.76 -15.10
N SER A 103 1.77 7.96 -14.70
CA SER A 103 1.09 9.23 -15.03
C SER A 103 1.24 9.62 -16.51
N GLN A 104 2.23 9.07 -17.20
CA GLN A 104 2.48 9.30 -18.63
C GLN A 104 1.72 8.32 -19.53
N LEU A 105 1.05 7.31 -18.97
CA LEU A 105 0.29 6.34 -19.77
C LEU A 105 -0.94 7.01 -20.42
N PRO A 106 -1.18 6.77 -21.73
CA PRO A 106 -2.33 7.35 -22.41
C PRO A 106 -3.63 6.84 -21.79
N ILE A 107 -4.50 7.75 -21.35
CA ILE A 107 -5.86 7.39 -20.94
C ILE A 107 -6.55 6.76 -22.15
N PRO A 108 -7.02 5.49 -22.09
CA PRO A 108 -7.65 4.86 -23.23
C PRO A 108 -8.88 5.68 -23.63
N ALA A 109 -8.86 6.23 -24.85
CA ALA A 109 -9.98 6.95 -25.42
C ALA A 109 -11.16 5.97 -25.53
N ARG A 110 -12.22 6.24 -24.76
CA ARG A 110 -13.49 5.53 -24.92
C ARG A 110 -13.99 5.81 -26.33
N SER A 111 -13.97 4.80 -27.21
CA SER A 111 -14.70 4.85 -28.47
C SER A 111 -16.20 4.87 -28.14
N ILE A 112 -16.88 5.97 -28.50
CA ILE A 112 -18.33 6.12 -28.46
C ILE A 112 -18.91 5.55 -29.75
#